data_AF-A0A3Q2PV45-F1
#
_entry.id   AF-A0A3Q2PV45-F1
#
_cell.length_a   1.000
_cell.length_b   1.000
_cell.length_c   1.000
_cell.angle_alpha   90.00
_cell.angle_beta   90.00
_cell.angle_gamma   90.00
#
_symmetry.space_group_name_H-M   'P 1'
#
loop_
_entity.id
_entity.type
_entity.pdbx_description
1 polymer ?
#
loop_
_entity_poly.entity_id
_entity_poly.type
_entity_poly.pdbx_seq_one_letter_code
_entity_poly.pdbx_strand_id
1 'polypeptide(L)'
;PLRLQVVLRVQFPDRHVLQGFFRPLETVGAVRHFVRSHLEDPQISFYLFITPPKTVLKDPTATLVEADLFPGALVYFGSDVKAEFYIKKELLETSVSALQANESIASCMLQSPESSSASEAIEETPPSPSEAAMDSAPEEPEPSAPTQGAKTTRCDPGKVPKWLKLPGKK
;
A
#
# COMPACT_ATOMS: atom_id res chain seq x y z
N PRO A 1 2.52 16.71 -7.32
CA PRO A 1 3.10 15.35 -7.20
C PRO A 1 1.96 14.32 -7.26
N LEU A 2 2.09 13.24 -8.04
CA LEU A 2 1.10 12.16 -8.09
C LEU A 2 1.11 11.42 -6.74
N ARG A 3 -0.06 11.22 -6.12
CA ARG A 3 -0.17 10.35 -4.94
C ARG A 3 -0.04 8.90 -5.41
N LEU A 4 1.00 8.21 -4.95
CA LEU A 4 1.16 6.77 -5.21
C LEU A 4 0.20 6.00 -4.31
N GLN A 5 -0.78 5.36 -4.92
CA GLN A 5 -1.83 4.63 -4.24
C GLN A 5 -2.02 3.27 -4.91
N VAL A 6 -2.32 2.27 -4.08
CA VAL A 6 -2.67 0.92 -4.49
C VAL A 6 -4.17 0.74 -4.37
N VAL A 7 -4.81 0.24 -5.43
CA VAL A 7 -6.22 -0.15 -5.36
C VAL A 7 -6.33 -1.67 -5.31
N LEU A 8 -6.84 -2.19 -4.20
CA LEU A 8 -7.13 -3.62 -4.09
C LEU A 8 -8.63 -3.87 -4.17
N ARG A 9 -8.99 -4.89 -4.94
CA ARG A 9 -10.35 -5.43 -4.99
C ARG A 9 -10.31 -6.83 -4.42
N VAL A 10 -11.03 -7.05 -3.31
CA VAL A 10 -11.15 -8.37 -2.69
C VAL A 10 -12.48 -8.97 -3.09
N GLN A 11 -12.45 -9.98 -3.96
CA GLN A 11 -13.64 -10.68 -4.41
C GLN A 11 -13.97 -11.86 -3.49
N PHE A 12 -15.22 -11.90 -3.04
CA PHE A 12 -15.76 -12.93 -2.18
C PHE A 12 -16.42 -14.07 -2.99
N PRO A 13 -16.62 -15.26 -2.38
CA PRO A 13 -17.26 -16.40 -3.05
C PRO A 13 -18.68 -16.12 -3.57
N ASP A 14 -19.40 -15.22 -2.91
CA ASP A 14 -20.74 -14.73 -3.28
C ASP A 14 -20.71 -13.64 -4.36
N ARG A 15 -19.53 -13.36 -4.94
CA ARG A 15 -19.24 -12.38 -6.00
C ARG A 15 -19.25 -10.92 -5.57
N HIS A 16 -19.49 -10.62 -4.30
CA HIS A 16 -19.29 -9.26 -3.80
C HIS A 16 -17.81 -8.87 -3.84
N VAL A 17 -17.53 -7.58 -3.99
CA VAL A 17 -16.18 -7.04 -4.06
C VAL A 17 -16.01 -5.92 -3.05
N LEU A 18 -15.04 -6.05 -2.16
CA LEU A 18 -14.60 -4.98 -1.28
C LEU A 18 -13.42 -4.25 -1.91
N GLN A 19 -13.59 -2.96 -2.22
CA GLN A 19 -12.52 -2.11 -2.74
C GLN A 19 -11.86 -1.34 -1.60
N GLY A 20 -10.53 -1.39 -1.56
CA GLY A 20 -9.72 -0.65 -0.59
C GLY A 20 -8.58 0.10 -1.28
N PHE A 21 -8.19 1.22 -0.66
CA PHE A 21 -7.08 2.04 -1.08
C PHE A 21 -5.96 1.95 -0.06
N PHE A 22 -4.75 1.70 -0.53
CA PHE A 22 -3.57 1.47 0.31
C PHE A 22 -2.36 2.22 -0.23
N ARG A 23 -1.30 2.31 0.56
CA ARG A 23 0.01 2.78 0.13
C ARG A 23 0.86 1.59 -0.33
N PRO A 24 1.82 1.79 -1.26
CA PRO A 24 2.66 0.71 -1.75
C PRO A 24 3.42 -0.07 -0.66
N LEU A 25 3.81 0.63 0.42
CA LEU A 25 4.57 0.07 1.54
C LEU A 25 3.68 -0.46 2.68
N GLU A 26 2.36 -0.43 2.55
CA GLU A 26 1.50 -1.19 3.46
C GLU A 26 1.68 -2.69 3.22
N THR A 27 1.30 -3.50 4.20
CA THR A 27 1.57 -4.94 4.19
C THR A 27 0.34 -5.77 3.86
N VAL A 28 0.55 -7.03 3.48
CA VAL A 28 -0.52 -8.03 3.38
C VAL A 28 -1.31 -8.15 4.69
N GLY A 29 -0.65 -7.97 5.85
CA GLY A 29 -1.29 -7.91 7.15
C GLY A 29 -2.29 -6.76 7.28
N ALA A 30 -1.97 -5.57 6.77
CA ALA A 30 -2.89 -4.43 6.73
C ALA A 30 -4.13 -4.74 5.88
N VAL A 31 -3.95 -5.39 4.72
CA VAL A 31 -5.07 -5.82 3.88
C VAL A 31 -5.94 -6.85 4.59
N ARG A 32 -5.34 -7.83 5.28
CA ARG A 32 -6.09 -8.82 6.07
C ARG A 32 -6.88 -8.16 7.21
N HIS A 33 -6.30 -7.15 7.87
CA HIS A 33 -6.98 -6.40 8.92
C HIS A 33 -8.17 -5.62 8.34
N PHE A 34 -7.96 -4.91 7.23
CA PHE A 34 -9.01 -4.21 6.49
C PHE A 34 -10.16 -5.15 6.10
N VAL A 35 -9.87 -6.32 5.51
CA VAL A 35 -10.91 -7.29 5.17
C VAL A 35 -11.67 -7.70 6.43
N ARG A 36 -10.95 -8.09 7.50
CA ARG A 36 -11.55 -8.55 8.76
C ARG A 36 -12.49 -7.52 9.39
N SER A 37 -12.19 -6.22 9.32
CA SER A 37 -13.05 -5.17 9.90
C SER A 37 -14.37 -4.96 9.14
N HIS A 38 -14.48 -5.49 7.92
CA HIS A 38 -15.66 -5.41 7.06
C HIS A 38 -16.41 -6.75 6.93
N LEU A 39 -15.99 -7.79 7.65
CA LEU A 39 -16.70 -9.07 7.70
C LEU A 39 -17.91 -9.00 8.63
N GLU A 40 -18.99 -9.72 8.27
CA GLU A 40 -20.16 -9.93 9.12
C GLU A 40 -19.76 -10.68 10.41
N ASP A 41 -18.91 -11.71 10.28
CA ASP A 41 -18.24 -12.38 11.40
C ASP A 41 -16.73 -12.09 11.37
N PRO A 42 -16.21 -11.18 12.22
CA PRO A 42 -14.77 -10.89 12.29
C PRO A 42 -13.91 -12.06 12.78
N GLN A 43 -14.51 -13.08 13.42
CA GLN A 43 -13.81 -14.25 13.95
C GLN A 43 -13.67 -15.38 12.92
N ILE A 44 -14.32 -15.28 11.76
CA ILE A 44 -14.22 -16.30 10.71
C ILE A 44 -12.76 -16.47 10.26
N SER A 45 -12.35 -17.73 10.12
CA SER A 45 -11.04 -18.05 9.55
C SER A 45 -11.09 -17.85 8.04
N PHE A 46 -10.11 -17.11 7.51
CA PHE A 46 -10.01 -16.86 6.08
C PHE A 46 -8.56 -16.69 5.62
N TYR A 47 -8.37 -16.79 4.32
CA TYR A 47 -7.10 -16.52 3.63
C TYR A 47 -7.35 -15.68 2.37
N LEU A 48 -6.30 -14.98 1.94
CA LEU A 48 -6.31 -14.20 0.70
C LEU A 48 -5.39 -14.86 -0.32
N PHE A 49 -5.79 -14.85 -1.59
CA PHE A 49 -5.00 -15.45 -2.66
C PHE A 49 -5.21 -14.73 -4.00
N ILE A 50 -4.26 -14.90 -4.92
CA ILE A 50 -4.33 -14.44 -6.31
C ILE A 50 -4.36 -15.63 -7.27
N THR A 51 -4.86 -15.42 -8.49
CA THR A 51 -4.91 -16.44 -9.56
C THR A 51 -4.77 -15.81 -10.94
N PRO A 52 -4.26 -16.52 -11.97
CA PRO A 52 -3.65 -17.86 -11.95
C PRO A 52 -2.10 -17.85 -11.99
N PRO A 53 -1.39 -18.84 -11.39
CA PRO A 53 -1.90 -19.95 -10.57
C PRO A 53 -2.36 -19.48 -9.18
N LYS A 54 -3.06 -20.35 -8.44
CA LYS A 54 -3.49 -20.04 -7.06
C LYS A 54 -2.29 -19.88 -6.14
N THR A 55 -2.03 -18.65 -5.71
CA THR A 55 -0.98 -18.31 -4.75
C THR A 55 -1.60 -17.66 -3.53
N VAL A 56 -1.53 -18.33 -2.38
CA VAL A 56 -1.99 -17.79 -1.10
C VAL A 56 -0.97 -16.76 -0.59
N LEU A 57 -1.46 -15.59 -0.19
CA LEU A 57 -0.65 -14.50 0.36
C LEU A 57 -0.30 -14.83 1.82
N LYS A 58 0.71 -15.68 2.04
CA LYS A 58 1.00 -16.27 3.35
C LYS A 58 1.68 -15.30 4.32
N ASP A 59 2.67 -14.57 3.85
CA ASP A 59 3.49 -13.66 4.66
C ASP A 59 2.71 -12.35 4.94
N PRO A 60 2.34 -12.07 6.21
CA PRO A 60 1.65 -10.84 6.55
C PRO A 60 2.56 -9.60 6.59
N THR A 61 3.88 -9.78 6.58
CA THR A 61 4.85 -8.69 6.67
C THR A 61 5.26 -8.13 5.31
N ALA A 62 5.13 -8.93 4.25
CA ALA A 62 5.38 -8.51 2.88
C ALA A 62 4.55 -7.27 2.51
N THR A 63 5.22 -6.29 1.92
CA THR A 63 4.59 -5.08 1.38
C THR A 63 3.75 -5.40 0.15
N LEU A 64 2.84 -4.49 -0.23
CA LEU A 64 2.03 -4.66 -1.44
C LEU A 64 2.88 -4.67 -2.72
N VAL A 65 4.04 -4.00 -2.71
CA VAL A 65 5.01 -4.07 -3.81
C VAL A 65 5.69 -5.44 -3.85
N GLU A 66 6.18 -5.95 -2.73
CA GLU A 66 6.84 -7.26 -2.65
C GLU A 66 5.88 -8.43 -2.97
N ALA A 67 4.59 -8.24 -2.72
CA ALA A 67 3.55 -9.22 -3.00
C ALA A 67 2.95 -9.12 -4.42
N ASP A 68 3.51 -8.30 -5.31
CA ASP A 68 3.00 -8.05 -6.67
C ASP A 68 1.54 -7.55 -6.72
N LEU A 69 1.12 -6.78 -5.70
CA LEU A 69 -0.24 -6.21 -5.59
C LEU A 69 -0.32 -4.72 -6.00
N PHE A 70 0.82 -4.12 -6.36
CA PHE A 70 0.94 -2.74 -6.84
C PHE A 70 0.92 -2.69 -8.39
N PRO A 71 0.32 -1.66 -9.03
CA PRO A 71 -0.42 -0.51 -8.47
C PRO A 71 -1.87 -0.84 -8.11
N GLY A 72 -2.30 -2.07 -8.36
CA GLY A 72 -3.59 -2.57 -7.96
C GLY A 72 -3.76 -4.02 -8.39
N ALA A 73 -4.62 -4.74 -7.70
CA ALA A 73 -4.81 -6.16 -7.93
C ALA A 73 -6.23 -6.61 -7.56
N LEU A 74 -6.67 -7.67 -8.25
CA LEU A 74 -7.80 -8.48 -7.85
C LEU A 74 -7.29 -9.62 -6.95
N VAL A 75 -7.73 -9.59 -5.70
CA VAL A 75 -7.44 -10.59 -4.68
C VAL A 75 -8.72 -11.35 -4.38
N TYR A 76 -8.61 -12.63 -4.06
CA TYR A 76 -9.74 -13.48 -3.74
C TYR A 76 -9.76 -13.82 -2.26
N PHE A 77 -10.94 -13.76 -1.67
CA PHE A 77 -11.22 -14.23 -0.33
C PHE A 77 -11.52 -15.75 -0.36
N GLY A 78 -10.88 -16.50 0.52
CA GLY A 78 -11.18 -17.91 0.74
C GLY A 78 -11.43 -18.21 2.20
N SER A 79 -12.40 -19.08 2.48
CA SER A 79 -12.67 -19.62 3.82
C SER A 79 -13.12 -21.08 3.69
N ASP A 80 -12.80 -21.88 4.70
CA ASP A 80 -13.31 -23.25 4.83
C ASP A 80 -14.71 -23.27 5.50
N VAL A 81 -15.12 -22.15 6.08
CA VAL A 81 -16.44 -21.95 6.68
C VAL A 81 -17.36 -21.32 5.63
N LYS A 82 -18.51 -21.95 5.40
CA LYS A 82 -19.55 -21.39 4.54
C LYS A 82 -20.40 -20.40 5.34
N ALA A 83 -20.53 -19.19 4.83
CA ALA A 83 -21.45 -18.18 5.33
C ALA A 83 -22.47 -17.81 4.25
N GLU A 84 -23.66 -17.35 4.67
CA GLU A 84 -24.65 -16.78 3.76
C GLU A 84 -24.16 -15.43 3.21
N PHE A 85 -23.58 -14.61 4.09
CA PHE A 85 -22.95 -13.34 3.77
C PHE A 85 -21.59 -13.28 4.46
N TYR A 86 -20.54 -12.92 3.71
CA TYR A 86 -19.21 -12.71 4.28
C TYR A 86 -18.98 -11.25 4.68
N ILE A 87 -19.47 -10.31 3.88
CA ILE A 87 -19.39 -8.86 4.14
C ILE A 87 -20.55 -8.45 5.05
N LYS A 88 -20.30 -7.46 5.91
CA LYS A 88 -21.35 -6.88 6.76
C LYS A 88 -22.57 -6.46 5.95
N LYS A 89 -23.77 -6.83 6.43
CA LYS A 89 -25.03 -6.52 5.72
C LYS A 89 -25.25 -5.03 5.48
N GLU A 90 -24.89 -4.18 6.44
CA GLU A 90 -24.97 -2.71 6.34
C GLU A 90 -24.18 -2.13 5.15
N LEU A 91 -23.08 -2.79 4.76
CA LEU A 91 -22.28 -2.40 3.60
C LEU A 91 -22.87 -2.89 2.28
N LEU A 92 -23.57 -4.03 2.31
CA LEU A 92 -24.25 -4.57 1.13
C LEU A 92 -25.44 -3.69 0.74
N GLU A 93 -26.18 -3.17 1.73
CA GLU A 93 -27.29 -2.23 1.53
C GLU A 93 -26.85 -0.92 0.88
N THR A 94 -25.59 -0.51 1.08
CA THR A 94 -24.99 0.71 0.54
C THR A 94 -24.02 0.44 -0.61
N SER A 95 -24.08 -0.76 -1.21
CA SER A 95 -23.21 -1.15 -2.32
C SER A 95 -23.42 -0.27 -3.57
N VAL A 96 -22.34 -0.10 -4.33
CA VAL A 96 -22.33 0.70 -5.56
C VAL A 96 -22.09 -0.17 -6.78
N SER A 97 -22.44 0.36 -7.96
CA SER A 97 -22.10 -0.30 -9.22
C SER A 97 -20.58 -0.34 -9.46
N ALA A 98 -20.14 -1.29 -10.29
CA ALA A 98 -18.74 -1.39 -10.70
C ALA A 98 -18.24 -0.12 -11.41
N LEU A 99 -19.13 0.59 -12.13
CA LEU A 99 -18.80 1.86 -12.77
C LEU A 99 -18.47 2.94 -11.73
N GLN A 100 -19.35 3.14 -10.74
CA GLN A 100 -19.12 4.10 -9.64
C GLN A 100 -17.85 3.74 -8.84
N ALA A 101 -17.59 2.45 -8.62
CA ALA A 101 -16.35 2.00 -7.98
C ALA A 101 -15.09 2.28 -8.84
N ASN A 102 -15.19 2.29 -10.17
CA ASN A 102 -14.09 2.68 -11.05
C ASN A 102 -13.89 4.22 -11.05
N GLU A 103 -14.97 4.99 -11.05
CA GLU A 103 -14.92 6.45 -11.00
C GLU A 103 -14.24 6.95 -9.71
N SER A 104 -14.46 6.27 -8.58
CA SER A 104 -13.77 6.60 -7.32
C SER A 104 -12.26 6.41 -7.39
N ILE A 105 -11.77 5.44 -8.17
CA ILE A 105 -10.33 5.25 -8.42
C ILE A 105 -9.78 6.45 -9.20
N ALA A 106 -10.44 6.82 -10.30
CA ALA A 106 -10.00 7.92 -11.15
C ALA A 106 -9.94 9.25 -10.38
N SER A 107 -10.98 9.54 -9.57
CA SER A 107 -11.03 10.73 -8.73
C SER A 107 -9.84 10.80 -7.75
N CYS A 108 -9.50 9.68 -7.10
CA CYS A 108 -8.41 9.65 -6.12
C CYS A 108 -7.03 9.87 -6.74
N MET A 109 -6.82 9.44 -7.99
CA MET A 109 -5.55 9.62 -8.71
C MET A 109 -5.37 11.04 -9.26
N LEU A 110 -6.47 11.77 -9.50
CA LEU A 110 -6.46 13.10 -10.12
C LEU A 110 -6.44 14.26 -9.11
N GLN A 111 -6.75 14.01 -7.83
CA GLN A 111 -6.72 15.03 -6.79
C GLN A 111 -5.27 15.43 -6.46
N SER A 112 -4.83 16.60 -6.95
CA SER A 112 -3.59 17.26 -6.55
C SER A 112 -3.70 17.82 -5.11
N PRO A 113 -2.59 18.02 -4.38
CA PRO A 113 -2.62 18.53 -3.01
C PRO A 113 -3.12 19.98 -2.83
N GLU A 114 -3.57 20.69 -3.87
CA GLU A 114 -3.77 22.14 -3.80
C GLU A 114 -5.17 22.61 -3.37
N SER A 115 -6.07 21.73 -2.91
CA SER A 115 -7.41 22.16 -2.49
C SER A 115 -7.92 21.53 -1.19
N SER A 116 -7.03 21.34 -0.21
CA SER A 116 -7.45 21.15 1.17
C SER A 116 -6.47 21.85 2.10
N SER A 117 -6.51 23.17 2.08
CA SER A 117 -5.97 24.02 3.14
C SER A 117 -7.12 24.88 3.65
N ALA A 118 -7.94 24.28 4.51
CA ALA A 118 -8.69 25.04 5.50
C ALA A 118 -7.82 25.05 6.76
N SER A 119 -6.90 26.01 6.84
CA SER A 119 -6.21 26.34 8.08
C SER A 119 -7.22 26.91 9.06
N GLU A 120 -7.67 26.11 10.01
CA GLU A 120 -7.92 26.61 11.36
C GLU A 120 -6.68 26.25 12.20
N ALA A 121 -5.67 27.13 12.14
CA ALA A 121 -4.52 27.09 13.04
C ALA A 121 -4.64 28.29 13.99
N ILE A 122 -5.28 27.98 15.10
CA ILE A 122 -5.30 28.61 16.41
C ILE A 122 -4.00 29.41 16.67
N GLU A 123 -4.17 30.68 17.01
CA GLU A 123 -3.13 31.61 17.45
C GLU A 123 -2.55 31.14 18.80
N GLU A 124 -1.29 30.68 18.82
CA GLU A 124 -0.56 30.43 20.07
C GLU A 124 0.52 31.50 20.26
N THR A 125 0.29 32.35 21.26
CA THR A 125 1.16 33.45 21.69
C THR A 125 2.36 32.90 22.48
N PRO A 126 3.61 33.30 22.19
CA PRO A 126 4.77 32.84 22.96
C PRO A 126 5.10 33.82 24.11
N PRO A 127 5.55 33.34 25.28
CA PRO A 127 6.38 34.14 26.16
C PRO A 127 7.87 33.75 26.10
N SER A 128 8.67 34.82 26.16
CA SER A 128 10.13 34.96 26.03
C SER A 128 10.97 34.16 27.06
N PRO A 129 12.28 33.96 26.81
CA PRO A 129 13.18 33.15 27.65
C PRO A 129 13.79 33.96 28.80
N SER A 130 14.10 33.28 29.91
CA SER A 130 14.88 33.83 31.02
C SER A 130 16.26 33.16 31.07
N GLU A 131 17.29 34.00 31.01
CA GLU A 131 18.71 33.65 31.03
C GLU A 131 19.17 33.17 32.40
N ALA A 132 20.06 32.16 32.42
CA ALA A 132 21.10 32.06 33.43
C ALA A 132 22.37 31.50 32.76
N ALA A 133 23.44 32.25 32.93
CA ALA A 133 24.69 32.20 32.18
C ALA A 133 25.72 31.18 32.70
N MET A 134 26.84 31.13 31.95
CA MET A 134 28.17 30.58 32.24
C MET A 134 28.35 29.09 31.94
N ASP A 135 29.40 28.63 31.26
CA ASP A 135 30.57 29.24 30.61
C ASP A 135 31.33 28.10 29.87
N SER A 136 32.21 28.48 28.95
CA SER A 136 33.31 27.68 28.37
C SER A 136 33.01 26.77 27.15
N ALA A 137 33.41 27.29 25.98
CA ALA A 137 34.03 26.56 24.88
C ALA A 137 35.57 26.82 24.94
N PRO A 138 36.44 26.31 24.04
CA PRO A 138 36.28 25.35 22.94
C PRO A 138 37.31 24.20 22.98
N GLU A 139 37.23 23.21 22.08
CA GLU A 139 38.37 22.75 21.24
C GLU A 139 37.98 21.54 20.36
N GLU A 140 38.15 21.74 19.04
CA GLU A 140 38.27 20.72 18.00
C GLU A 140 39.71 20.15 18.01
N PRO A 141 40.01 18.94 17.48
CA PRO A 141 40.08 18.78 16.01
C PRO A 141 39.76 17.37 15.43
N GLU A 142 39.18 17.34 14.23
CA GLU A 142 39.35 16.27 13.22
C GLU A 142 40.82 16.25 12.67
N PRO A 143 41.40 15.13 12.14
CA PRO A 143 40.94 14.52 10.87
C PRO A 143 41.23 13.03 10.55
N SER A 144 40.39 12.50 9.64
CA SER A 144 40.69 11.63 8.45
C SER A 144 41.06 10.14 8.56
N ALA A 145 40.10 9.30 8.13
CA ALA A 145 40.08 8.17 7.14
C ALA A 145 41.31 7.23 6.94
N PRO A 146 41.12 5.90 6.70
CA PRO A 146 40.83 5.40 5.32
C PRO A 146 39.93 4.13 5.15
N THR A 147 39.11 4.17 4.08
CA THR A 147 38.93 3.20 2.95
C THR A 147 38.46 1.71 3.13
N GLN A 148 37.55 1.33 2.19
CA GLN A 148 37.22 0.01 1.59
C GLN A 148 36.06 -0.79 2.25
N GLY A 149 35.07 -1.35 1.54
CA GLY A 149 34.76 -1.50 0.11
C GLY A 149 33.76 -2.66 -0.12
N ALA A 150 33.21 -2.73 -1.35
CA ALA A 150 32.38 -3.80 -1.97
C ALA A 150 30.84 -3.73 -1.72
N LYS A 151 29.95 -3.90 -2.72
CA LYS A 151 30.05 -4.43 -4.09
C LYS A 151 28.81 -4.00 -4.90
N THR A 152 28.97 -3.24 -5.99
CA THR A 152 27.90 -2.95 -6.95
C THR A 152 28.07 -3.89 -8.15
N THR A 153 27.11 -4.77 -8.39
CA THR A 153 27.08 -5.63 -9.57
C THR A 153 26.45 -4.86 -10.73
N ARG A 154 27.30 -4.49 -11.68
CA ARG A 154 26.97 -3.81 -12.94
C ARG A 154 26.15 -4.74 -13.85
N CYS A 155 25.00 -4.26 -14.35
CA CYS A 155 24.20 -4.97 -15.34
C CYS A 155 24.72 -4.61 -16.75
N ASP A 156 24.99 -5.65 -17.55
CA ASP A 156 25.60 -5.55 -18.88
C ASP A 156 24.53 -5.17 -19.94
N PRO A 157 24.74 -4.13 -20.77
CA PRO A 157 23.69 -3.58 -21.65
C PRO A 157 23.43 -4.41 -22.93
N GLY A 158 23.95 -5.64 -23.06
CA GLY A 158 23.88 -6.43 -24.29
C GLY A 158 22.80 -7.51 -24.37
N LYS A 159 22.02 -7.77 -23.31
CA LYS A 159 21.04 -8.88 -23.31
C LYS A 159 19.60 -8.42 -23.42
N VAL A 160 19.06 -8.56 -24.62
CA VAL A 160 17.62 -8.42 -24.89
C VAL A 160 16.86 -9.56 -24.16
N PRO A 161 15.88 -9.25 -23.31
CA PRO A 161 15.09 -10.24 -22.60
C PRO A 161 14.38 -11.22 -23.53
N LYS A 162 14.16 -12.47 -23.06
CA LYS A 162 13.54 -13.53 -23.86
C LYS A 162 12.10 -13.22 -24.33
N TRP A 163 11.40 -12.28 -23.68
CA TRP A 163 10.06 -11.83 -24.11
C TRP A 163 10.09 -10.96 -25.38
N LEU A 164 11.25 -10.42 -25.75
CA LEU A 164 11.44 -9.52 -26.90
C LEU A 164 11.90 -10.24 -28.18
N LYS A 165 11.91 -11.58 -28.22
CA LYS A 165 12.25 -12.32 -29.45
C LYS A 165 11.01 -12.55 -30.31
N LEU A 166 10.94 -11.83 -31.43
CA LEU A 166 9.94 -12.04 -32.48
C LEU A 166 10.22 -13.38 -33.21
N PRO A 167 9.19 -14.18 -33.55
CA PRO A 167 9.37 -15.33 -34.44
C PRO A 167 9.64 -14.84 -35.87
N GLY A 168 10.75 -15.29 -36.46
CA GLY A 168 11.13 -14.97 -37.83
C GLY A 168 10.08 -15.45 -38.83
N LYS A 169 9.69 -14.56 -39.76
CA LYS A 169 8.89 -14.92 -40.93
C LYS A 169 9.78 -15.68 -41.94
N LYS A 170 9.17 -16.68 -42.57
CA LYS A 170 9.72 -17.54 -43.63
C LYS A 170 10.27 -16.74 -44.80
#